data_AF-A0A8S1QUE8-F1
#
_entry.id   AF-A0A8S1QUE8-F1
#
_cell.length_a   1.000
_cell.length_b   1.000
_cell.length_c   1.000
_cell.angle_alpha   90.00
_cell.angle_beta   90.00
_cell.angle_gamma   90.00
#
_symmetry.space_group_name_H-M   'P 1'
#
loop_
_entity.id
_entity.type
_entity.pdbx_description
1 polymer ?
#
loop_
_entity_poly.entity_id
_entity_poly.type
_entity_poly.pdbx_seq_one_letter_code
_entity_poly.pdbx_strand_id
1 'polypeptide(L)'
;MGYSKQGQINVTIIQRMKSGGGFYDLEGNQKKIGKWIESDKFFQAIKQVTYTGEYNINCMKVGRWDIMFTKSINQPYQQIIRSGGGSYDQEGNQKKIGKWIEQDKFFQAIKQVIYTGEYNINGMKVGKWDIQFQRLFGDKYEQINIQQFACLYVLVVVDLMIKKEIRIKLESGSTQMKSSKQEMKSLMLVSTIPMV
;
A
#
# COMPACT_ATOMS: atom_id res chain seq x y z
N MET A 1 -20.19 24.59 -53.21
CA MET A 1 -20.18 24.62 -51.73
C MET A 1 -20.45 23.21 -51.23
N GLY A 2 -19.41 22.50 -50.80
CA GLY A 2 -19.55 21.13 -50.31
C GLY A 2 -18.59 20.94 -49.14
N TYR A 3 -19.14 20.84 -47.93
CA TYR A 3 -18.39 20.45 -46.75
C TYR A 3 -18.55 18.94 -46.58
N SER A 4 -17.54 18.15 -46.96
CA SER A 4 -17.44 16.76 -46.52
C SER A 4 -16.72 16.73 -45.17
N LYS A 5 -17.48 16.51 -44.10
CA LYS A 5 -16.90 16.15 -42.79
C LYS A 5 -16.39 14.71 -42.91
N GLN A 6 -15.10 14.54 -43.15
CA GLN A 6 -14.42 13.28 -42.89
C GLN A 6 -14.39 13.05 -41.37
N GLY A 7 -15.27 12.17 -40.91
CA GLY A 7 -15.23 11.67 -39.54
C GLY A 7 -13.94 10.87 -39.34
N GLN A 8 -13.00 11.45 -38.60
CA GLN A 8 -11.92 10.69 -37.98
C GLN A 8 -12.56 9.74 -36.95
N ILE A 9 -12.65 8.46 -37.31
CA ILE A 9 -12.96 7.41 -36.36
C ILE A 9 -11.71 7.24 -35.50
N ASN A 10 -11.75 7.79 -34.28
CA ASN A 10 -10.73 7.56 -33.26
C ASN A 10 -10.80 6.08 -32.83
N VAL A 11 -10.06 5.22 -33.52
CA VAL A 11 -9.84 3.84 -33.10
C VAL A 11 -9.01 3.88 -31.83
N THR A 12 -9.69 3.84 -30.69
CA THR A 12 -9.06 3.67 -29.38
C THR A 12 -8.54 2.24 -29.33
N ILE A 13 -7.28 2.03 -29.69
CA ILE A 13 -6.61 0.74 -29.51
C ILE A 13 -6.56 0.48 -28.01
N ILE A 14 -7.46 -0.38 -27.52
CA ILE A 14 -7.35 -0.96 -26.17
C ILE A 14 -6.12 -1.87 -26.22
N GLN A 15 -4.93 -1.32 -25.91
CA GLN A 15 -3.76 -2.14 -25.63
C GLN A 15 -4.14 -3.05 -24.46
N ARG A 16 -4.23 -4.36 -24.72
CA ARG A 16 -4.34 -5.36 -23.65
C ARG A 16 -3.14 -5.16 -22.71
N MET A 17 -3.42 -4.72 -21.49
CA MET A 17 -2.40 -4.48 -20.47
C MET A 17 -1.65 -5.79 -20.18
N LYS A 18 -0.34 -5.80 -20.47
CA LYS A 18 0.55 -6.81 -19.88
C LYS A 18 0.67 -6.51 -18.39
N SER A 19 0.00 -7.32 -17.58
CA SER A 19 0.04 -7.25 -16.10
C SER A 19 1.33 -7.84 -15.51
N GLY A 20 2.11 -8.56 -16.32
CA GLY A 20 3.40 -9.12 -15.96
C GLY A 20 4.09 -9.82 -17.13
N GLY A 21 5.35 -10.18 -16.95
CA GLY A 21 6.12 -11.01 -17.87
C GLY A 21 7.44 -10.36 -18.33
N GLY A 22 8.29 -11.19 -18.92
CA GLY A 22 9.60 -10.83 -19.47
C GLY A 22 10.24 -12.04 -20.14
N PHE A 23 11.56 -11.99 -20.33
CA PHE A 23 12.31 -13.07 -20.96
C PHE A 23 13.06 -13.90 -19.93
N TYR A 24 13.07 -15.21 -20.15
CA TYR A 24 13.95 -16.14 -19.43
C TYR A 24 15.19 -16.44 -20.28
N ASP A 25 16.24 -16.92 -19.64
CA ASP A 25 17.43 -17.43 -20.31
C ASP A 25 17.11 -18.61 -21.24
N LEU A 26 17.83 -18.69 -22.35
CA LEU A 26 17.67 -19.76 -23.34
C LEU A 26 18.30 -21.08 -22.86
N GLU A 27 19.13 -21.03 -21.82
CA GLU A 27 19.80 -22.18 -21.22
C GLU A 27 18.85 -23.06 -20.38
N GLY A 28 17.60 -22.62 -20.16
CA GLY A 28 16.59 -23.40 -19.45
C GLY A 28 16.71 -23.39 -17.93
N ASN A 29 17.55 -22.52 -17.35
CA ASN A 29 17.70 -22.40 -15.89
C ASN A 29 16.59 -21.56 -15.24
N GLN A 30 15.61 -21.09 -16.02
CA GLN A 30 14.50 -20.25 -15.55
C GLN A 30 14.99 -18.91 -14.96
N LYS A 31 16.13 -18.40 -15.43
CA LYS A 31 16.66 -17.10 -14.99
C LYS A 31 15.99 -15.97 -15.75
N LYS A 32 15.47 -14.98 -15.03
CA LYS A 32 14.92 -13.75 -15.64
C LYS A 32 16.05 -12.91 -16.22
N ILE A 33 15.93 -12.50 -17.47
CA ILE A 33 16.88 -11.62 -18.15
C ILE A 33 16.16 -10.49 -18.91
N GLY A 34 16.84 -9.35 -19.06
CA GLY A 34 16.34 -8.20 -19.81
C GLY A 34 15.14 -7.55 -19.14
N LYS A 35 14.23 -6.99 -19.96
CA LYS A 35 13.08 -6.22 -19.49
C LYS A 35 11.99 -7.10 -18.89
N TRP A 36 11.47 -6.67 -17.74
CA TRP A 36 10.46 -7.37 -16.96
C TRP A 36 9.40 -6.44 -16.42
N ILE A 37 8.17 -6.96 -16.34
CA ILE A 37 7.06 -6.41 -15.58
C ILE A 37 6.72 -7.43 -14.49
N GLU A 38 6.81 -7.02 -13.23
CA GLU A 38 6.44 -7.83 -12.07
C GLU A 38 5.19 -7.29 -11.42
N SER A 39 4.26 -8.16 -11.08
CA SER A 39 3.09 -7.77 -10.28
C SER A 39 3.46 -7.78 -8.79
N ASP A 40 2.91 -6.83 -8.03
CA ASP A 40 3.06 -6.83 -6.58
C ASP A 40 2.47 -8.10 -5.95
N LYS A 41 3.06 -8.56 -4.85
CA LYS A 41 2.61 -9.75 -4.14
C LYS A 41 1.11 -9.68 -3.76
N PHE A 42 0.61 -8.48 -3.52
CA PHE A 42 -0.79 -8.24 -3.15
C PHE A 42 -1.60 -7.68 -4.32
N PHE A 43 -1.25 -8.07 -5.56
CA PHE A 43 -2.00 -7.67 -6.75
C PHE A 43 -3.45 -8.15 -6.67
N GLN A 44 -4.37 -7.22 -6.47
CA GLN A 44 -5.80 -7.46 -6.30
C GLN A 44 -6.60 -6.34 -6.98
N ALA A 45 -7.91 -6.50 -7.11
CA ALA A 45 -8.79 -5.55 -7.81
C ALA A 45 -8.57 -4.08 -7.39
N ILE A 46 -8.32 -3.84 -6.10
CA ILE A 46 -8.12 -2.51 -5.48
C ILE A 46 -6.65 -2.09 -5.34
N LYS A 47 -5.70 -3.00 -5.62
CA LYS A 47 -4.25 -2.79 -5.53
C LYS A 47 -3.58 -3.45 -6.72
N GLN A 48 -3.51 -2.72 -7.82
CA GLN A 48 -2.86 -3.17 -9.05
C GLN A 48 -1.54 -2.43 -9.20
N VAL A 49 -0.51 -2.90 -8.49
CA VAL A 49 0.85 -2.35 -8.55
C VAL A 49 1.72 -3.27 -9.39
N THR A 50 2.46 -2.70 -10.34
CA THR A 50 3.50 -3.41 -11.09
C THR A 50 4.84 -2.71 -11.01
N TYR A 51 5.91 -3.48 -11.13
CA TYR A 51 7.30 -3.02 -11.14
C TYR A 51 7.87 -3.30 -12.53
N THR A 52 8.35 -2.29 -13.22
CA THR A 52 8.94 -2.43 -14.56
C THR A 52 10.40 -2.05 -14.50
N GLY A 53 11.27 -2.91 -15.01
CA GLY A 53 12.69 -2.66 -15.05
C GLY A 53 13.44 -3.79 -15.75
N GLU A 54 14.72 -3.91 -15.43
CA GLU A 54 15.62 -4.83 -16.12
C GLU A 54 16.38 -5.74 -15.15
N TYR A 55 16.52 -6.99 -15.56
CA TYR A 55 17.37 -8.01 -14.96
C TYR A 55 18.63 -8.22 -15.79
N ASN A 56 19.78 -8.31 -15.15
CA ASN A 56 21.02 -8.71 -15.82
C ASN A 56 21.09 -10.24 -16.04
N ILE A 57 22.17 -10.71 -16.67
CA ILE A 57 22.41 -12.14 -16.93
C ILE A 57 22.47 -13.02 -15.66
N ASN A 58 22.72 -12.41 -14.50
CA ASN A 58 22.75 -13.07 -13.20
C ASN A 58 21.39 -13.06 -12.49
N CYS A 59 20.30 -12.69 -13.18
CA CYS A 59 18.95 -12.57 -12.60
C CYS A 59 18.87 -11.50 -11.48
N MET A 60 19.71 -10.47 -11.55
CA MET A 60 19.74 -9.37 -10.58
C MET A 60 19.12 -8.11 -11.18
N LYS A 61 18.30 -7.40 -10.41
CA LYS A 61 17.73 -6.11 -10.81
C LYS A 61 18.83 -5.08 -11.00
N VAL A 62 18.85 -4.44 -12.15
CA VAL A 62 19.82 -3.39 -12.49
C VAL A 62 19.11 -2.16 -13.07
N GLY A 63 19.76 -1.00 -12.96
CA GLY A 63 19.29 0.23 -13.59
C GLY A 63 17.93 0.71 -13.07
N ARG A 64 17.19 1.43 -13.92
CA ARG A 64 15.94 2.08 -13.53
C ARG A 64 14.81 1.06 -13.39
N TRP A 65 14.15 1.12 -12.24
CA TRP A 65 12.92 0.39 -11.95
C TRP A 65 11.81 1.37 -11.61
N ASP A 66 10.68 1.22 -12.29
CA ASP A 66 9.50 2.05 -12.13
C ASP A 66 8.36 1.28 -11.49
N ILE A 67 7.66 1.95 -10.58
CA ILE A 67 6.49 1.40 -9.91
C ILE A 67 5.27 2.06 -10.54
N MET A 68 4.43 1.25 -11.18
CA MET A 68 3.19 1.68 -11.81
C MET A 68 2.02 1.25 -10.92
N PHE A 69 1.06 2.13 -10.75
CA PHE A 69 -0.17 1.85 -10.04
C PHE A 69 -1.35 2.10 -10.96
N THR A 70 -2.21 1.11 -11.10
CA THR A 70 -3.46 1.24 -11.85
C THR A 70 -4.58 1.65 -10.92
N LYS A 71 -5.13 2.83 -11.17
CA LYS A 71 -6.33 3.33 -10.47
C LYS A 71 -7.56 2.80 -11.20
N SER A 72 -8.33 1.96 -10.52
CA SER A 72 -9.62 1.45 -11.00
C SER A 72 -10.63 1.51 -9.87
N ILE A 73 -11.07 2.71 -9.51
CA ILE A 73 -12.27 2.88 -8.68
C ILE A 73 -13.30 3.58 -9.56
N ASN A 74 -14.37 2.87 -9.91
CA ASN A 74 -15.61 3.39 -10.49
C ASN A 74 -15.47 4.26 -11.76
N GLN A 75 -14.36 4.15 -12.50
CA GLN A 75 -14.20 4.82 -13.80
C GLN A 75 -14.20 3.79 -14.94
N PRO A 76 -14.76 4.15 -16.12
CA PRO A 76 -14.76 3.28 -17.30
C PRO A 76 -13.35 3.05 -17.88
N TYR A 77 -12.34 3.82 -17.43
CA TYR A 77 -10.97 3.75 -17.92
C TYR A 77 -9.99 3.49 -16.78
N GLN A 78 -9.07 2.56 -17.01
CA GLN A 78 -7.95 2.28 -16.12
C GLN A 78 -6.86 3.35 -16.33
N GLN A 79 -6.58 4.15 -15.30
CA GLN A 79 -5.46 5.10 -15.36
C GLN A 79 -4.22 4.47 -14.73
N ILE A 80 -3.14 4.36 -15.51
CA ILE A 80 -1.83 3.90 -15.03
C ILE A 80 -1.00 5.13 -14.64
N ILE A 81 -0.54 5.17 -13.40
CA ILE A 81 0.24 6.28 -12.87
C ILE A 81 1.58 5.75 -12.36
N ARG A 82 2.68 6.39 -12.76
CA ARG A 82 3.99 6.16 -12.16
C ARG A 82 3.95 6.67 -10.73
N SER A 83 3.95 5.75 -9.78
CA SER A 83 3.72 5.98 -8.36
C SER A 83 4.98 5.77 -7.52
N GLY A 84 6.08 5.38 -8.16
CA GLY A 84 7.38 5.34 -7.52
C GLY A 84 8.48 4.76 -8.41
N GLY A 85 9.57 4.38 -7.78
CA GLY A 85 10.72 3.77 -8.42
C GLY A 85 12.03 4.48 -8.11
N GLY A 86 13.11 3.90 -8.62
CA GLY A 86 14.48 4.32 -8.40
C GLY A 86 15.44 3.48 -9.23
N SER A 87 16.73 3.59 -8.95
CA SER A 87 17.74 2.81 -9.66
C SER A 87 18.40 1.79 -8.75
N TYR A 88 18.63 0.60 -9.28
CA TYR A 88 19.54 -0.38 -8.71
C TYR A 88 20.94 -0.19 -9.28
N ASP A 89 21.95 -0.63 -8.54
CA ASP A 89 23.34 -0.65 -9.00
C ASP A 89 23.51 -1.48 -10.28
N GLN A 90 24.50 -1.12 -11.09
CA GLN A 90 24.81 -1.82 -12.34
C GLN A 90 25.68 -3.07 -12.13
N GLU A 91 26.30 -3.20 -10.95
CA GLU A 91 27.13 -4.36 -10.59
C GLU A 91 26.27 -5.61 -10.36
N GLY A 92 24.95 -5.44 -10.26
CA GLY A 92 24.01 -6.54 -10.07
C GLY A 92 23.98 -7.01 -8.63
N ASN A 93 24.23 -6.15 -7.65
CA ASN A 93 24.14 -6.48 -6.23
C ASN A 93 22.73 -6.27 -5.66
N GLN A 94 21.75 -5.89 -6.48
CA GLN A 94 20.39 -5.51 -6.08
C GLN A 94 20.35 -4.41 -5.00
N LYS A 95 21.38 -3.57 -4.92
CA LYS A 95 21.42 -2.40 -4.04
C LYS A 95 20.70 -1.25 -4.72
N LYS A 96 19.74 -0.68 -4.01
CA LYS A 96 19.12 0.59 -4.39
C LYS A 96 20.17 1.69 -4.28
N ILE A 97 20.26 2.57 -5.28
CA ILE A 97 21.19 3.71 -5.29
C ILE A 97 20.48 4.98 -5.72
N GLY A 98 20.98 6.12 -5.24
CA GLY A 98 20.48 7.44 -5.59
C GLY A 98 19.04 7.67 -5.13
N LYS A 99 18.31 8.49 -5.87
CA LYS A 99 16.95 8.91 -5.50
C LYS A 99 15.93 7.79 -5.70
N TRP A 100 15.10 7.59 -4.69
CA TRP A 100 14.02 6.61 -4.66
C TRP A 100 12.72 7.23 -4.21
N ILE A 101 11.64 6.76 -4.83
CA ILE A 101 10.27 6.97 -4.39
C ILE A 101 9.71 5.59 -4.02
N GLU A 102 9.49 5.36 -2.73
CA GLU A 102 8.98 4.10 -2.19
C GLU A 102 7.53 4.22 -1.76
N GLN A 103 6.78 3.13 -1.88
CA GLN A 103 5.41 3.04 -1.42
C GLN A 103 5.35 2.43 -0.02
N ASP A 104 4.41 2.89 0.81
CA ASP A 104 4.08 2.20 2.06
C ASP A 104 3.58 0.78 1.81
N LYS A 105 3.82 -0.11 2.78
CA LYS A 105 3.37 -1.51 2.69
C LYS A 105 1.86 -1.64 2.46
N PHE A 106 1.08 -0.65 2.91
CA PHE A 106 -0.37 -0.58 2.72
C PHE A 106 -0.78 0.38 1.60
N PHE A 107 0.10 0.65 0.65
CA PHE A 107 -0.22 1.47 -0.51
C PHE A 107 -1.37 0.83 -1.30
N GLN A 108 -2.46 1.56 -1.40
CA GLN A 108 -3.69 1.15 -2.10
C GLN A 108 -4.44 2.38 -2.58
N ALA A 109 -5.50 2.17 -3.36
CA ALA A 109 -6.23 3.26 -4.00
C ALA A 109 -6.70 4.38 -3.04
N ILE A 110 -7.08 4.05 -1.80
CA ILE A 110 -7.54 5.02 -0.79
C ILE A 110 -6.46 5.50 0.19
N LYS A 111 -5.27 4.87 0.17
CA LYS A 111 -4.15 5.16 1.08
C LYS A 111 -2.85 5.13 0.30
N GLN A 112 -2.40 6.30 -0.11
CA GLN A 112 -1.19 6.46 -0.93
C GLN A 112 -0.15 7.22 -0.12
N VAL A 113 0.56 6.50 0.76
CA VAL A 113 1.73 7.02 1.46
C VAL A 113 2.96 6.67 0.62
N ILE A 114 3.76 7.67 0.26
CA ILE A 114 5.04 7.49 -0.42
C ILE A 114 6.18 8.13 0.38
N TYR A 115 7.37 7.57 0.24
CA TYR A 115 8.60 8.01 0.88
C TYR A 115 9.59 8.38 -0.21
N THR A 116 10.09 9.61 -0.21
CA THR A 116 11.07 10.09 -1.18
C THR A 116 12.37 10.41 -0.47
N GLY A 117 13.46 9.82 -0.93
CA GLY A 117 14.77 10.07 -0.35
C GLY A 117 15.87 9.43 -1.19
N GLU A 118 17.04 9.26 -0.58
CA GLU A 118 18.23 8.80 -1.28
C GLU A 118 18.87 7.59 -0.59
N TYR A 119 19.37 6.69 -1.42
CA TYR A 119 20.22 5.58 -1.02
C TYR A 119 21.66 5.85 -1.43
N ASN A 120 22.61 5.53 -0.55
CA ASN A 120 24.03 5.58 -0.89
C ASN A 120 24.46 4.35 -1.71
N ILE A 121 25.73 4.31 -2.13
CA ILE A 121 26.31 3.20 -2.91
C ILE A 121 26.27 1.84 -2.19
N ASN A 122 26.15 1.84 -0.85
CA ASN A 122 26.02 0.63 -0.05
C ASN A 122 24.57 0.15 0.10
N GLY A 123 23.60 0.83 -0.51
CA GLY A 123 22.18 0.48 -0.41
C GLY A 123 21.54 0.93 0.89
N MET A 124 22.15 1.86 1.63
CA MET A 124 21.60 2.39 2.87
C MET A 124 20.88 3.72 2.63
N LYS A 125 19.73 3.91 3.28
CA LYS A 125 19.02 5.19 3.29
C LYS A 125 19.91 6.26 3.92
N VAL A 126 20.08 7.38 3.22
CA VAL A 126 20.88 8.52 3.69
C VAL A 126 20.10 9.82 3.54
N GLY A 127 20.53 10.83 4.31
CA GLY A 127 19.92 12.16 4.26
C GLY A 127 18.48 12.18 4.75
N LYS A 128 17.75 13.21 4.31
CA LYS A 128 16.35 13.41 4.67
C LYS A 128 15.46 12.52 3.79
N TRP A 129 14.51 11.84 4.43
CA TRP A 129 13.44 11.13 3.75
C TRP A 129 12.13 11.88 3.97
N ASP A 130 11.61 12.46 2.91
CA ASP A 130 10.32 13.12 2.93
C ASP A 130 9.21 12.06 2.80
N ILE A 131 8.19 12.21 3.63
CA ILE A 131 6.99 11.39 3.54
C ILE A 131 5.96 12.26 2.82
N GLN A 132 5.16 11.68 1.94
CA GLN A 132 4.03 12.35 1.31
C GLN A 132 2.81 11.46 1.45
N PHE A 133 1.70 12.07 1.87
CA PHE A 133 0.42 11.39 1.96
C PHE A 133 -0.51 11.98 0.91
N GLN A 134 -0.96 11.13 0.01
CA GLN A 134 -1.95 11.48 -0.98
C GLN A 134 -3.30 10.88 -0.57
N ARG A 135 -4.23 11.76 -0.17
CA ARG A 135 -5.63 11.41 0.08
C ARG A 135 -6.42 11.77 -1.19
N LEU A 136 -7.09 10.78 -1.77
CA LEU A 136 -8.00 11.05 -2.88
C LEU A 136 -9.38 11.43 -2.31
N PHE A 137 -9.62 12.72 -2.14
CA PHE A 137 -10.98 13.27 -2.20
C PHE A 137 -11.05 14.16 -3.44
N GLY A 138 -11.56 13.60 -4.56
CA GLY A 138 -11.95 14.31 -5.78
C GLY A 138 -10.89 15.19 -6.47
N ASP A 139 -10.40 14.76 -7.63
CA ASP A 139 -9.71 15.49 -8.72
C ASP A 139 -8.67 16.60 -8.43
N LYS A 140 -8.37 16.92 -7.17
CA LYS A 140 -7.41 17.95 -6.76
C LYS A 140 -6.30 17.33 -5.93
N TYR A 141 -5.08 17.58 -6.39
CA TYR A 141 -3.84 17.19 -5.75
C TYR A 141 -3.51 18.21 -4.66
N GLU A 142 -3.73 17.88 -3.39
CA GLU A 142 -3.20 18.68 -2.28
C GLU A 142 -1.98 17.97 -1.68
N GLN A 143 -0.82 18.59 -1.83
CA GLN A 143 0.39 18.20 -1.11
C GLN A 143 0.25 18.68 0.35
N ILE A 144 -0.10 17.79 1.26
CA ILE A 144 -0.19 18.14 2.68
C ILE A 144 1.19 17.96 3.32
N ASN A 145 1.70 19.03 3.94
CA ASN A 145 2.93 19.00 4.73
C ASN A 145 2.70 18.18 6.02
N ILE A 146 3.50 17.14 6.22
CA ILE A 146 3.29 16.11 7.23
C ILE A 146 3.53 16.58 8.67
N GLN A 147 4.20 17.71 8.89
CA GLN A 147 4.31 18.27 10.25
C GLN A 147 2.93 18.57 10.88
N GLN A 148 1.94 18.97 10.09
CA GLN A 148 0.56 19.17 10.58
C GLN A 148 -0.21 17.85 10.71
N PHE A 149 0.11 16.84 9.89
CA PHE A 149 -0.55 15.54 9.90
C PHE A 149 -0.03 14.59 10.98
N ALA A 150 1.24 14.72 11.40
CA ALA A 150 1.79 13.97 12.54
C ALA A 150 0.95 14.20 13.80
N CYS A 151 0.47 15.43 14.04
CA CYS A 151 -0.46 15.73 15.12
C CYS A 151 -1.79 14.98 14.95
N LEU A 152 -2.41 14.98 13.77
CA LEU A 152 -3.68 14.27 13.51
C LEU A 152 -3.53 12.74 13.60
N TYR A 153 -2.42 12.18 13.13
CA TYR A 153 -2.17 10.75 13.21
C TYR A 153 -1.90 10.30 14.65
N VAL A 154 -1.12 11.07 15.42
CA VAL A 154 -0.97 10.85 16.86
C VAL A 154 -2.33 10.95 17.54
N LEU A 155 -3.16 11.94 17.21
CA LEU A 155 -4.50 12.08 17.79
C LEU A 155 -5.43 10.91 17.46
N VAL A 156 -5.44 10.41 16.22
CA VAL A 156 -6.27 9.24 15.83
C VAL A 156 -5.77 7.96 16.49
N VAL A 157 -4.45 7.74 16.54
CA VAL A 157 -3.89 6.55 17.20
C VAL A 157 -4.12 6.60 18.71
N VAL A 158 -3.95 7.77 19.34
CA VAL A 158 -4.25 7.99 20.76
C VAL A 158 -5.74 7.78 21.04
N ASP A 159 -6.64 8.33 20.22
CA ASP A 159 -8.09 8.11 20.36
C ASP A 159 -8.46 6.62 20.23
N LEU A 160 -7.86 5.91 19.25
CA LEU A 160 -8.06 4.47 19.10
C LEU A 160 -7.52 3.66 20.29
N MET A 161 -6.39 4.06 20.86
CA MET A 161 -5.83 3.42 22.07
C MET A 161 -6.70 3.69 23.30
N ILE A 162 -7.17 4.91 23.49
CA ILE A 162 -8.08 5.28 24.60
C ILE A 162 -9.40 4.51 24.48
N LYS A 163 -9.99 4.42 23.27
CA LYS A 163 -11.21 3.65 23.03
C LYS A 163 -11.03 2.16 23.31
N LYS A 164 -9.87 1.60 22.94
CA LYS A 164 -9.53 0.21 23.24
C LYS A 164 -9.43 -0.03 24.74
N GLU A 165 -8.78 0.87 25.47
CA GLU A 165 -8.60 0.78 26.93
C GLU A 165 -9.94 0.92 27.68
N ILE A 166 -10.79 1.86 27.27
CA ILE A 166 -12.15 2.02 27.82
C ILE A 166 -12.98 0.76 27.60
N ARG A 167 -12.91 0.15 26.40
CA ARG A 167 -13.63 -1.08 26.10
C ARG A 167 -13.19 -2.23 27.01
N ILE A 168 -11.89 -2.42 27.18
CA ILE A 168 -11.34 -3.45 28.07
C ILE A 168 -11.85 -3.26 29.51
N LYS A 169 -11.84 -2.02 30.02
CA LYS A 169 -12.34 -1.71 31.37
C LYS A 169 -13.84 -1.92 31.53
N LEU A 170 -14.64 -1.61 30.51
CA LEU A 170 -16.08 -1.87 30.50
C LEU A 170 -16.38 -3.37 30.48
N GLU A 171 -15.64 -4.14 29.70
CA GLU A 171 -15.77 -5.61 29.61
C GLU A 171 -15.36 -6.29 30.93
N SER A 172 -14.26 -5.87 31.54
CA SER A 172 -13.79 -6.40 32.83
C SER A 172 -14.75 -6.04 33.98
N GLY A 173 -15.22 -4.79 34.03
CA GLY A 173 -16.20 -4.34 35.03
C GLY A 173 -17.56 -5.03 34.89
N SER A 174 -18.02 -5.25 33.66
CA SER A 174 -19.26 -6.00 33.37
C SER A 174 -19.15 -7.46 33.84
N THR A 175 -17.99 -8.08 33.62
CA THR A 175 -17.70 -9.44 34.07
C THR A 175 -17.68 -9.53 35.60
N GLN A 176 -17.04 -8.58 36.27
CA GLN A 176 -16.98 -8.51 37.73
C GLN A 176 -18.37 -8.30 38.36
N MET A 177 -19.18 -7.39 37.81
CA MET A 177 -20.57 -7.19 38.25
C MET A 177 -21.46 -8.42 38.08
N LYS A 178 -21.27 -9.19 37.00
CA LYS A 178 -22.00 -10.45 36.79
C LYS A 178 -21.60 -11.51 37.83
N SER A 179 -20.32 -11.63 38.15
CA SER A 179 -19.82 -12.53 39.20
C SER A 179 -20.39 -12.18 40.56
N SER A 180 -20.31 -10.90 40.98
CA SER A 180 -20.83 -10.47 42.28
C SER A 180 -22.36 -10.61 42.40
N LYS A 181 -23.11 -10.41 41.31
CA LYS A 181 -24.56 -10.69 41.29
C LYS A 181 -24.87 -12.17 41.42
N GLN A 182 -24.03 -13.05 40.88
CA GLN A 182 -24.21 -14.50 40.98
C GLN A 182 -23.85 -15.00 42.38
N GLU A 183 -22.80 -14.46 43.00
CA GLU A 183 -22.42 -14.71 44.40
C GLU A 183 -23.52 -14.24 45.38
N MET A 184 -24.08 -13.04 45.19
CA MET A 184 -25.21 -12.57 46.01
C MET A 184 -26.44 -13.48 45.88
N LYS A 185 -26.76 -13.94 44.66
CA LYS A 185 -27.88 -14.87 44.44
C LYS A 185 -27.64 -16.21 45.16
N SER A 186 -26.41 -16.73 45.10
CA SER A 186 -26.03 -17.97 45.81
C SER A 186 -26.11 -17.80 47.33
N LEU A 187 -25.66 -16.67 47.88
CA LEU A 187 -25.75 -16.37 49.31
C LEU A 187 -27.21 -16.25 49.80
N MET A 188 -28.08 -15.60 49.01
CA MET A 188 -29.51 -15.47 49.32
C MET A 188 -30.24 -16.83 49.32
N LEU A 189 -29.87 -17.75 48.40
CA LEU A 189 -30.44 -19.11 48.36
C LEU A 189 -30.06 -19.94 49.61
N VAL A 190 -28.86 -19.76 50.16
CA VAL A 190 -28.38 -20.48 51.36
C VAL A 190 -29.05 -19.97 52.65
N SER A 191 -29.44 -18.69 52.72
CA SER A 191 -30.13 -18.12 53.88
C SER A 191 -31.64 -18.44 53.98
N THR A 192 -32.20 -19.17 53.01
CA THR A 192 -33.65 -19.49 52.95
C THR A 192 -33.97 -20.94 53.34
N ILE A 193 -33.06 -21.63 54.04
CA ILE A 193 -33.33 -22.96 54.59
C ILE A 193 -34.19 -22.77 55.86
N PRO A 194 -35.44 -23.25 55.90
CA PRO A 194 -36.26 -23.14 57.11
C PRO A 194 -35.67 -24.03 58.20
N MET A 195 -35.50 -23.49 59.41
CA MET A 195 -35.31 -24.30 60.60
C MET A 195 -36.58 -25.12 60.81
N VAL A 196 -36.41 -26.44 60.76
CA VAL A 196 -37.42 -27.46 61.08
C VAL A 196 -37.92 -27.27 62.51
#